data_AF-A0A520IRJ3-F1
#
_entry.id   AF-A0A520IRJ3-F1
#
_cell.length_a   1.000
_cell.length_b   1.000
_cell.length_c   1.000
_cell.angle_alpha   90.00
_cell.angle_beta   90.00
_cell.angle_gamma   90.00
#
_symmetry.space_group_name_H-M   'P 1'
#
loop_
_entity.id
_entity.type
_entity.pdbx_description
1 polymer ?
#
loop_
_entity_poly.entity_id
_entity_poly.type
_entity_poly.pdbx_seq_one_letter_code
_entity_poly.pdbx_strand_id
1 'polypeptide(L)'
;MGSLIVKKVSYAGENYFYSSPELHTGINIILGDNGSGKSTFSYFIEYGFGGKVKPFINDDVDSRYSLILDDENNYVLLDILIDQIPYSLKRFINTQDIFIEHREIVEKYALDRKSAPYIFSDWLLAKLGIPVFELYLGATHWFFNFSDLFRLLNYDQNTEPRRIYKEPVAENFVADSVVIRKSIFEILLGISSVDFFKMQDAARAAMRARDVAKGLFESFKDNHEISGDYEKLSSRKVEISAILSELEEERNSELKQNTTVDSKVEELADVQARLVDLQVKASQDRVLLANISNEQQRLLKPGRHEGFLPSYPQVSIIITGLIFIIETIFCR
;
A
#
# COMPACT_ATOMS: atom_id res chain seq x y z
N MET A 1 -18.57 27.95 10.25
CA MET A 1 -17.49 27.17 10.88
C MET A 1 -18.14 26.23 11.85
N GLY A 2 -17.77 24.96 11.81
CA GLY A 2 -18.28 23.96 12.73
C GLY A 2 -17.75 24.17 14.15
N SER A 3 -18.49 23.65 15.11
CA SER A 3 -18.17 23.65 16.53
C SER A 3 -17.67 22.26 16.94
N LEU A 4 -16.63 22.21 17.77
CA LEU A 4 -16.09 20.99 18.34
C LEU A 4 -16.06 21.12 19.87
N ILE A 5 -16.70 20.19 20.56
CA ILE A 5 -16.72 20.15 22.03
C ILE A 5 -16.32 18.74 22.48
N VAL A 6 -15.33 18.65 23.37
CA VAL A 6 -15.04 17.40 24.08
C VAL A 6 -15.97 17.31 25.28
N LYS A 7 -16.77 16.26 25.35
CA LYS A 7 -17.73 15.99 26.43
C LYS A 7 -17.14 15.10 27.50
N LYS A 8 -16.32 14.13 27.12
CA LYS A 8 -15.74 13.17 28.05
C LYS A 8 -14.48 12.55 27.47
N VAL A 9 -13.54 12.22 28.36
CA VAL A 9 -12.29 11.54 28.03
C VAL A 9 -12.20 10.30 28.89
N SER A 10 -11.96 9.14 28.29
CA SER A 10 -11.71 7.91 29.02
C SER A 10 -10.49 7.18 28.47
N TYR A 11 -9.79 6.49 29.36
CA TYR A 11 -8.75 5.53 29.03
C TYR A 11 -9.16 4.20 29.67
N ALA A 12 -9.03 3.11 28.92
CA ALA A 12 -9.27 1.77 29.43
C ALA A 12 -8.22 0.84 28.88
N GLY A 13 -7.55 0.11 29.76
CA GLY A 13 -6.80 -1.11 29.47
C GLY A 13 -7.17 -2.19 30.49
N GLU A 14 -6.42 -3.28 30.53
CA GLU A 14 -6.70 -4.39 31.46
C GLU A 14 -6.36 -4.04 32.90
N ASN A 15 -5.28 -3.29 33.13
CA ASN A 15 -4.80 -2.98 34.47
C ASN A 15 -5.26 -1.60 34.96
N TYR A 16 -5.40 -0.65 34.04
CA TYR A 16 -5.72 0.73 34.39
C TYR A 16 -6.98 1.22 33.67
N PHE A 17 -7.82 1.92 34.43
CA PHE A 17 -9.00 2.57 33.92
C PHE A 17 -9.08 4.00 34.44
N TYR A 18 -9.40 4.92 33.55
CA TYR A 18 -9.64 6.32 33.85
C TYR A 18 -10.85 6.81 33.07
N SER A 19 -11.71 7.57 33.73
CA SER A 19 -12.82 8.23 33.06
C SER A 19 -13.01 9.61 33.68
N SER A 20 -12.96 10.64 32.85
CA SER A 20 -13.24 11.99 33.31
C SER A 20 -14.73 12.12 33.66
N PRO A 21 -15.10 13.01 34.58
CA PRO A 21 -16.45 13.55 34.64
C PRO A 21 -16.87 14.13 33.29
N GLU A 22 -18.17 14.32 33.10
CA GLU A 22 -18.64 15.09 31.95
C GLU A 22 -18.15 16.52 32.03
N LEU A 23 -17.51 16.97 30.95
CA LEU A 23 -17.14 18.35 30.75
C LEU A 23 -18.39 19.17 30.40
N HIS A 24 -18.49 20.34 31.00
CA HIS A 24 -19.58 21.27 30.77
C HIS A 24 -19.16 22.34 29.76
N THR A 25 -20.14 22.96 29.11
CA THR A 25 -19.87 24.11 28.25
C THR A 25 -19.38 25.29 29.10
N GLY A 26 -18.29 25.92 28.69
CA GLY A 26 -17.66 27.03 29.42
C GLY A 26 -16.28 26.66 29.96
N ILE A 27 -15.93 27.19 31.13
CA ILE A 27 -14.61 27.02 31.74
C ILE A 27 -14.65 25.79 32.66
N ASN A 28 -13.84 24.79 32.35
CA ASN A 28 -13.62 23.62 33.20
C ASN A 28 -12.24 23.75 33.85
N ILE A 29 -12.15 23.67 35.18
CA ILE A 29 -10.90 23.78 35.92
C ILE A 29 -10.56 22.41 36.51
N ILE A 30 -9.39 21.88 36.16
CA ILE A 30 -8.90 20.59 36.66
C ILE A 30 -7.87 20.85 37.75
N LEU A 31 -8.20 20.46 38.98
CA LEU A 31 -7.35 20.60 40.15
C LEU A 31 -6.82 19.23 40.58
N GLY A 32 -5.57 19.20 41.05
CA GLY A 32 -4.94 18.01 41.59
C GLY A 32 -3.47 18.23 41.88
N ASP A 33 -2.90 17.37 42.72
CA ASP A 33 -1.49 17.44 43.12
C ASP A 33 -0.55 17.05 41.97
N ASN A 34 0.75 17.35 42.11
CA ASN A 34 1.73 16.89 41.13
C ASN A 34 1.73 15.36 41.06
N GLY A 35 1.74 14.82 39.84
CA GLY A 35 1.58 13.38 39.60
C GLY A 35 0.13 12.87 39.54
N SER A 36 -0.88 13.72 39.76
CA SER A 36 -2.30 13.30 39.72
C SER A 36 -2.87 13.07 38.31
N GLY A 37 -2.04 13.05 37.26
CA GLY A 37 -2.47 12.79 35.88
C GLY A 37 -3.06 13.98 35.11
N LYS A 38 -2.92 15.23 35.60
CA LYS A 38 -3.44 16.43 34.91
C LYS A 38 -2.91 16.58 33.47
N SER A 39 -1.60 16.39 33.29
CA SER A 39 -0.98 16.44 31.96
C SER A 39 -1.41 15.24 31.11
N THR A 40 -1.53 14.06 31.73
CA THR A 40 -2.02 12.83 31.08
C THR A 40 -3.42 13.01 30.49
N PHE A 41 -4.31 13.73 31.19
CA PHE A 41 -5.63 14.07 30.66
C PHE A 41 -5.55 14.88 29.35
N SER A 42 -4.71 15.92 29.31
CA SER A 42 -4.49 16.70 28.06
C SER A 42 -3.88 15.82 26.95
N TYR A 43 -2.96 14.93 27.31
CA TYR A 43 -2.38 13.97 26.36
C TYR A 43 -3.40 12.99 25.79
N PHE A 44 -4.37 12.52 26.58
CA PHE A 44 -5.44 11.68 26.06
C PHE A 44 -6.30 12.42 25.03
N ILE A 45 -6.59 13.70 25.24
CA ILE A 45 -7.32 14.52 24.26
C ILE A 45 -6.51 14.64 22.97
N GLU A 46 -5.23 15.01 23.08
CA GLU A 46 -4.34 15.13 21.91
C GLU A 46 -4.23 13.80 21.14
N TYR A 47 -4.04 12.70 21.87
CA TYR A 47 -3.94 11.37 21.30
C TYR A 47 -5.23 10.94 20.61
N GLY A 48 -6.38 11.13 21.25
CA GLY A 48 -7.68 10.75 20.69
C GLY A 48 -8.06 11.55 19.44
N PHE A 49 -7.54 12.79 19.28
CA PHE A 49 -7.66 13.56 18.04
C PHE A 49 -6.61 13.21 16.96
N GLY A 50 -5.86 12.12 17.14
CA GLY A 50 -4.88 11.65 16.17
C GLY A 50 -3.49 12.29 16.30
N GLY A 51 -3.26 13.10 17.34
CA GLY A 51 -1.95 13.65 17.67
C GLY A 51 -0.93 12.57 18.06
N LYS A 52 0.35 12.92 17.96
CA LYS A 52 1.45 12.07 18.43
C LYS A 52 1.94 12.60 19.77
N VAL A 53 1.74 11.82 20.82
CA VAL A 53 2.11 12.19 22.20
C VAL A 53 3.43 11.51 22.54
N LYS A 54 4.49 12.29 22.81
CA LYS A 54 5.84 11.77 23.09
C LYS A 54 5.86 10.67 24.18
N PRO A 55 5.23 10.85 25.38
CA PRO A 55 5.17 9.80 26.40
C PRO A 55 4.51 8.47 25.99
N PHE A 56 3.73 8.45 24.91
CA PHE A 56 3.03 7.26 24.42
C PHE A 56 3.77 6.61 23.24
N ILE A 57 5.04 6.98 23.03
CA ILE A 57 5.92 6.42 22.00
C ILE A 57 7.11 5.80 22.74
N ASN A 58 7.52 4.61 22.33
CA ASN A 58 8.57 3.84 23.00
C ASN A 58 9.99 4.27 22.56
N ASP A 59 10.17 5.53 22.19
CA ASP A 59 11.44 6.03 21.62
C ASP A 59 12.42 6.52 22.70
N ASP A 60 11.93 6.88 23.89
CA ASP A 60 12.73 7.41 24.99
C ASP A 60 12.33 6.76 26.33
N VAL A 61 13.30 6.11 26.97
CA VAL A 61 13.08 5.30 28.19
C VAL A 61 12.73 6.16 29.39
N ASP A 62 13.19 7.42 29.44
CA ASP A 62 13.00 8.30 30.59
C ASP A 62 11.67 9.07 30.55
N SER A 63 11.10 9.26 29.35
CA SER A 63 9.85 10.01 29.16
C SER A 63 8.62 9.13 28.87
N ARG A 64 8.82 7.81 28.70
CA ARG A 64 7.74 6.86 28.41
C ARG A 64 6.82 6.62 29.61
N TYR A 65 5.53 6.49 29.35
CA TYR A 65 4.54 6.12 30.37
C TYR A 65 4.29 4.61 30.37
N SER A 66 5.08 3.87 31.14
CA SER A 66 4.99 2.40 31.26
C SER A 66 3.59 1.92 31.62
N LEU A 67 2.89 2.61 32.53
CA LEU A 67 1.52 2.25 32.95
C LEU A 67 0.51 2.22 31.79
N ILE A 68 0.79 2.96 30.71
CA ILE A 68 -0.04 2.95 29.51
C ILE A 68 0.58 1.98 28.50
N LEU A 69 1.88 2.08 28.22
CA LEU A 69 2.50 1.29 27.15
C LEU A 69 2.58 -0.21 27.43
N ASP A 70 2.71 -0.59 28.69
CA ASP A 70 2.81 -1.98 29.14
C ASP A 70 1.42 -2.57 29.47
N ASP A 71 0.35 -1.79 29.34
CA ASP A 71 -1.03 -2.25 29.54
C ASP A 71 -1.59 -2.91 28.28
N GLU A 72 -2.40 -3.94 28.45
CA GLU A 72 -2.97 -4.72 27.34
C GLU A 72 -4.35 -4.21 26.94
N ASN A 73 -4.72 -4.44 25.67
CA ASN A 73 -6.03 -4.08 25.09
C ASN A 73 -6.47 -2.63 25.37
N ASN A 74 -5.50 -1.73 25.43
CA ASN A 74 -5.67 -0.37 25.89
C ASN A 74 -6.08 0.61 24.78
N TYR A 75 -6.97 1.54 25.13
CA TYR A 75 -7.45 2.56 24.22
C TYR A 75 -7.86 3.85 24.93
N VAL A 76 -7.86 4.92 24.15
CA VAL A 76 -8.45 6.21 24.52
C VAL A 76 -9.79 6.36 23.82
N LEU A 77 -10.79 6.81 24.57
CA LEU A 77 -12.13 7.12 24.10
C LEU A 77 -12.42 8.61 24.33
N LEU A 78 -12.78 9.33 23.27
CA LEU A 78 -13.25 10.70 23.35
C LEU A 78 -14.71 10.77 22.91
N ASP A 79 -15.58 11.19 23.83
CA ASP A 79 -16.94 11.56 23.47
C ASP A 79 -16.94 13.04 23.09
N ILE A 80 -17.33 13.33 21.86
CA ILE A 80 -17.30 14.68 21.30
C ILE A 80 -18.67 15.07 20.71
N LEU A 81 -18.90 16.37 20.64
CA LEU A 81 -20.00 16.97 19.87
C LEU A 81 -19.40 17.76 18.73
N ILE A 82 -19.82 17.44 17.50
CA ILE A 82 -19.56 18.27 16.33
C ILE A 82 -20.88 18.86 15.88
N ASP A 83 -21.02 20.19 15.94
CA ASP A 83 -22.29 20.87 15.63
C ASP A 83 -23.50 20.28 16.36
N GLN A 84 -23.31 20.01 17.66
CA GLN A 84 -24.28 19.37 18.56
C GLN A 84 -24.64 17.91 18.22
N ILE A 85 -23.94 17.29 17.27
CA ILE A 85 -24.10 15.88 16.93
C ILE A 85 -23.07 15.06 17.70
N PRO A 86 -23.49 14.04 18.48
CA PRO A 86 -22.58 13.20 19.25
C PRO A 86 -21.83 12.18 18.38
N TYR A 87 -20.55 12.05 18.68
CA TYR A 87 -19.62 11.06 18.14
C TYR A 87 -18.76 10.50 19.27
N SER A 88 -18.38 9.23 19.16
CA SER A 88 -17.36 8.65 20.03
C SER A 88 -16.14 8.24 19.21
N LEU A 89 -14.97 8.74 19.59
CA LEU A 89 -13.70 8.46 18.93
C LEU A 89 -12.90 7.48 19.78
N LYS A 90 -12.66 6.28 19.25
CA LYS A 90 -11.87 5.24 19.91
C LYS A 90 -10.55 5.03 19.18
N ARG A 91 -9.45 5.18 19.90
CA ARG A 91 -8.09 4.95 19.38
C ARG A 91 -7.32 4.01 20.30
N PHE A 92 -6.90 2.87 19.78
CA PHE A 92 -6.05 1.93 20.52
C PHE A 92 -4.61 2.44 20.59
N ILE A 93 -3.95 2.23 21.73
CA ILE A 93 -2.54 2.59 21.88
C ILE A 93 -1.71 1.82 20.86
N ASN A 94 -0.65 2.44 20.34
CA ASN A 94 0.23 1.88 19.30
C ASN A 94 -0.43 1.51 17.96
N THR A 95 -1.66 1.95 17.70
CA THR A 95 -2.30 1.78 16.38
C THR A 95 -2.35 3.08 15.60
N GLN A 96 -2.40 2.95 14.27
CA GLN A 96 -2.48 4.08 13.33
C GLN A 96 -3.90 4.35 12.83
N ASP A 97 -4.90 3.79 13.51
CA ASP A 97 -6.30 3.86 13.12
C ASP A 97 -7.13 4.47 14.25
N ILE A 98 -8.16 5.23 13.87
CA ILE A 98 -9.20 5.72 14.76
C ILE A 98 -10.54 5.14 14.30
N PHE A 99 -11.31 4.66 15.26
CA PHE A 99 -12.67 4.20 15.08
C PHE A 99 -13.62 5.28 15.53
N ILE A 100 -14.60 5.60 14.69
CA ILE A 100 -15.61 6.61 14.96
C ILE A 100 -16.95 5.91 15.05
N GLU A 101 -17.60 6.05 16.20
CA GLU A 101 -18.93 5.52 16.42
C GLU A 101 -19.97 6.64 16.32
N HIS A 102 -21.00 6.41 15.51
CA HIS A 102 -22.15 7.29 15.37
C HIS A 102 -23.41 6.48 15.04
N ARG A 103 -24.43 6.55 15.90
CA ARG A 103 -25.73 5.87 15.69
C ARG A 103 -25.57 4.39 15.32
N GLU A 104 -24.74 3.66 16.08
CA GLU A 104 -24.44 2.23 15.88
C GLU A 104 -23.60 1.89 14.63
N ILE A 105 -23.18 2.90 13.84
CA ILE A 105 -22.25 2.73 12.74
C ILE A 105 -20.84 3.01 13.26
N VAL A 106 -19.93 2.07 13.00
CA VAL A 106 -18.50 2.21 13.29
C VAL A 106 -17.73 2.41 11.99
N GLU A 107 -17.14 3.58 11.82
CA GLU A 107 -16.26 3.91 10.70
C GLU A 107 -14.80 3.84 11.14
N LYS A 108 -13.92 3.39 10.25
CA LYS A 108 -12.48 3.28 10.51
C LYS A 108 -11.72 4.26 9.61
N TYR A 109 -10.84 5.07 10.21
CA TYR A 109 -9.98 6.00 9.48
C TYR A 109 -8.52 5.86 9.89
N ALA A 110 -7.62 5.87 8.90
CA ALA A 110 -6.18 5.90 9.13
C ALA A 110 -5.73 7.31 9.59
N LEU A 111 -4.61 7.37 10.31
CA LEU A 111 -3.98 8.62 10.77
C LEU A 111 -2.96 9.20 9.79
N ASP A 112 -2.33 8.36 8.98
CA ASP A 112 -1.32 8.76 8.01
C ASP A 112 -1.85 8.59 6.57
N ARG A 113 -1.59 9.59 5.73
CA ARG A 113 -1.95 9.59 4.30
C ARG A 113 -1.19 8.53 3.51
N LYS A 114 -0.08 8.03 4.05
CA LYS A 114 0.64 6.87 3.46
C LYS A 114 -0.24 5.62 3.44
N SER A 115 -1.10 5.45 4.43
CA SER A 115 -1.94 4.27 4.61
C SER A 115 -3.27 4.38 3.87
N ALA A 116 -3.80 5.59 3.69
CA ALA A 116 -5.05 5.81 2.98
C ALA A 116 -5.08 7.23 2.34
N PRO A 117 -5.75 7.40 1.18
CA PRO A 117 -5.89 8.72 0.56
C PRO A 117 -6.76 9.68 1.37
N TYR A 118 -7.71 9.15 2.15
CA TYR A 118 -8.60 9.91 3.02
C TYR A 118 -8.39 9.46 4.48
N ILE A 119 -7.99 10.42 5.33
CA ILE A 119 -7.58 10.14 6.72
C ILE A 119 -8.55 10.74 7.74
N PHE A 120 -8.37 10.36 9.02
CA PHE A 120 -9.18 10.87 10.14
C PHE A 120 -9.21 12.40 10.18
N SER A 121 -8.06 13.03 9.96
CA SER A 121 -7.94 14.49 9.90
C SER A 121 -8.85 15.09 8.82
N ASP A 122 -8.95 14.46 7.65
CA ASP A 122 -9.80 14.95 6.55
C ASP A 122 -11.27 14.89 6.94
N TRP A 123 -11.66 13.77 7.55
CA TRP A 123 -13.01 13.59 8.08
C TRP A 123 -13.36 14.67 9.11
N LEU A 124 -12.48 14.91 10.08
CA LEU A 124 -12.75 15.87 11.15
C LEU A 124 -12.82 17.31 10.60
N LEU A 125 -11.87 17.69 9.74
CA LEU A 125 -11.87 19.01 9.10
C LEU A 125 -13.11 19.22 8.22
N ALA A 126 -13.50 18.21 7.43
CA ALA A 126 -14.70 18.25 6.61
C ALA A 126 -15.97 18.44 7.44
N LYS A 127 -16.09 17.75 8.59
CA LYS A 127 -17.20 17.93 9.53
C LYS A 127 -17.22 19.33 10.14
N LEU A 128 -16.07 19.97 10.32
CA LEU A 128 -15.96 21.35 10.80
C LEU A 128 -16.15 22.40 9.69
N GLY A 129 -16.38 21.98 8.45
CA GLY A 129 -16.48 22.87 7.29
C GLY A 129 -15.17 23.54 6.92
N ILE A 130 -14.04 22.94 7.30
CA ILE A 130 -12.70 23.41 6.96
C ILE A 130 -12.19 22.58 5.78
N PRO A 131 -11.83 23.21 4.65
CA PRO A 131 -11.30 22.50 3.50
C PRO A 131 -9.89 21.97 3.78
N VAL A 132 -9.62 20.77 3.29
CA VAL A 132 -8.27 20.22 3.22
C VAL A 132 -7.61 20.72 1.93
N PHE A 133 -6.36 21.15 2.01
CA PHE A 133 -5.58 21.58 0.86
C PHE A 133 -4.08 21.29 1.05
N GLU A 134 -3.35 21.39 -0.05
CA GLU A 134 -1.93 21.12 -0.12
C GLU A 134 -1.14 22.45 -0.17
N LEU A 135 -0.23 22.64 0.79
CA LEU A 135 0.72 23.75 0.80
C LEU A 135 2.01 23.33 0.11
N TYR A 136 2.42 24.12 -0.88
CA TYR A 136 3.64 23.90 -1.63
C TYR A 136 4.77 24.75 -1.03
N LEU A 137 5.72 24.08 -0.36
CA LEU A 137 6.89 24.68 0.27
C LEU A 137 8.12 24.33 -0.56
N GLY A 138 8.24 24.98 -1.72
CA GLY A 138 9.30 24.71 -2.70
C GLY A 138 9.17 23.32 -3.30
N ALA A 139 10.11 22.43 -2.98
CA ALA A 139 10.13 21.02 -3.41
C ALA A 139 9.35 20.08 -2.47
N THR A 140 8.92 20.58 -1.30
CA THR A 140 8.14 19.79 -0.34
C THR A 140 6.68 20.18 -0.39
N HIS A 141 5.81 19.20 -0.19
CA HIS A 141 4.37 19.40 -0.12
C HIS A 141 3.89 19.07 1.29
N TRP A 142 3.00 19.89 1.82
CA TRP A 142 2.45 19.74 3.16
C TRP A 142 0.93 19.75 3.10
N PHE A 143 0.29 18.68 3.54
CA PHE A 143 -1.16 18.66 3.67
C PHE A 143 -1.56 19.27 5.00
N PHE A 144 -2.47 20.24 4.96
CA PHE A 144 -3.05 20.80 6.17
C PHE A 144 -3.85 19.74 6.92
N ASN A 145 -3.47 19.47 8.17
CA ASN A 145 -4.12 18.47 9.01
C ASN A 145 -4.70 19.10 10.29
N PHE A 146 -5.65 18.41 10.93
CA PHE A 146 -6.24 18.85 12.19
C PHE A 146 -5.20 19.01 13.30
N SER A 147 -4.13 18.21 13.28
CA SER A 147 -2.98 18.39 14.20
C SER A 147 -2.37 19.78 14.10
N ASP A 148 -2.35 20.37 12.90
CA ASP A 148 -1.80 21.72 12.68
C ASP A 148 -2.69 22.78 13.35
N LEU A 149 -4.02 22.59 13.28
CA LEU A 149 -4.99 23.42 13.98
C LEU A 149 -4.93 23.20 15.50
N PHE A 150 -4.81 21.96 15.94
CA PHE A 150 -4.82 21.59 17.35
C PHE A 150 -3.66 22.22 18.14
N ARG A 151 -2.54 22.55 17.46
CA ARG A 151 -1.41 23.31 18.04
C ARG A 151 -1.78 24.72 18.52
N LEU A 152 -2.89 25.28 18.03
CA LEU A 152 -3.46 26.55 18.52
C LEU A 152 -4.45 26.34 19.68
N LEU A 153 -5.01 25.13 19.80
CA LEU A 153 -6.06 24.82 20.77
C LEU A 153 -5.49 24.25 22.07
N ASN A 154 -4.40 23.47 22.00
CA ASN A 154 -3.79 22.82 23.16
C ASN A 154 -2.44 23.46 23.52
N TYR A 155 -2.38 24.09 24.69
CA TYR A 155 -1.17 24.62 25.30
C TYR A 155 -0.78 23.74 26.49
N ASP A 156 0.38 23.08 26.39
CA ASP A 156 0.90 22.25 27.48
C ASP A 156 1.93 22.99 28.34
N GLN A 157 2.34 22.38 29.45
CA GLN A 157 3.31 22.96 30.39
C GLN A 157 4.70 23.18 29.78
N ASN A 158 5.02 22.48 28.70
CA ASN A 158 6.32 22.57 28.03
C ASN A 158 6.33 23.66 26.94
N THR A 159 5.15 24.12 26.53
CA THR A 159 5.05 25.13 25.47
C THR A 159 5.52 26.48 26.00
N GLU A 160 6.45 27.11 25.27
CA GLU A 160 7.00 28.41 25.65
C GLU A 160 5.89 29.48 25.76
N PRO A 161 5.73 30.18 26.89
CA PRO A 161 4.63 31.13 27.11
C PRO A 161 4.56 32.29 26.10
N ARG A 162 5.69 32.59 25.44
CA ARG A 162 5.80 33.67 24.45
C ARG A 162 5.36 33.25 23.05
N ARG A 163 5.22 31.96 22.80
CA ARG A 163 4.78 31.46 21.50
C ARG A 163 3.25 31.52 21.44
N ILE A 164 2.72 31.44 20.23
CA ILE A 164 1.27 31.30 19.99
C ILE A 164 0.94 29.86 19.60
N TYR A 165 1.91 29.14 19.04
CA TYR A 165 1.76 27.75 18.63
C TYR A 165 2.50 26.83 19.59
N LYS A 166 1.87 25.71 19.92
CA LYS A 166 2.59 24.54 20.40
C LYS A 166 3.60 24.08 19.34
N GLU A 167 4.75 23.60 19.78
CA GLU A 167 5.78 23.08 18.88
C GLU A 167 5.28 21.82 18.15
N PRO A 168 5.62 21.64 16.86
CA PRO A 168 5.26 20.42 16.16
C PRO A 168 6.05 19.24 16.72
N VAL A 169 5.47 18.04 16.64
CA VAL A 169 6.12 16.81 17.16
C VAL A 169 7.42 16.49 16.42
N ALA A 170 7.48 16.81 15.12
CA ALA A 170 8.71 16.79 14.35
C ALA A 170 9.21 18.22 14.15
N GLU A 171 10.35 18.55 14.75
CA GLU A 171 11.07 19.81 14.56
C GLU A 171 11.70 19.85 13.17
N ASN A 172 10.86 20.00 12.15
CA ASN A 172 11.30 20.24 10.78
C ASN A 172 11.09 21.71 10.47
N PHE A 173 12.07 22.35 9.81
CA PHE A 173 11.99 23.75 9.34
C PHE A 173 10.68 24.02 8.55
N VAL A 174 10.19 23.00 7.87
CA VAL A 174 8.94 23.01 7.10
C VAL A 174 7.72 23.10 8.03
N ALA A 175 7.66 22.28 9.09
CA ALA A 175 6.49 22.09 9.95
C ALA A 175 6.17 23.29 10.87
N ASP A 176 7.16 24.10 11.22
CA ASP A 176 6.96 25.39 11.92
C ASP A 176 7.30 26.61 11.05
N SER A 177 7.20 26.48 9.73
CA SER A 177 7.48 27.59 8.82
C SER A 177 6.47 28.73 8.99
N VAL A 178 6.92 29.96 8.72
CA VAL A 178 6.07 31.16 8.70
C VAL A 178 4.91 30.99 7.71
N VAL A 179 5.14 30.30 6.60
CA VAL A 179 4.12 30.02 5.59
C VAL A 179 3.00 29.16 6.17
N ILE A 180 3.31 28.04 6.84
CA ILE A 180 2.29 27.19 7.47
C ILE A 180 1.51 28.01 8.50
N ARG A 181 2.18 28.73 9.41
CA ARG A 181 1.49 29.55 10.42
C ARG A 181 0.54 30.57 9.78
N LYS A 182 1.01 31.28 8.74
CA LYS A 182 0.18 32.26 8.02
C LYS A 182 -1.03 31.58 7.38
N SER A 183 -0.84 30.45 6.70
CA SER A 183 -1.93 29.70 6.08
C SER A 183 -2.97 29.24 7.12
N ILE A 184 -2.54 28.72 8.28
CA ILE A 184 -3.46 28.33 9.37
C ILE A 184 -4.32 29.52 9.79
N PHE A 185 -3.71 30.69 10.00
CA PHE A 185 -4.44 31.90 10.36
C PHE A 185 -5.39 32.38 9.25
N GLU A 186 -4.96 32.36 7.99
CA GLU A 186 -5.78 32.80 6.87
C GLU A 186 -7.03 31.92 6.69
N ILE A 187 -6.92 30.61 6.91
CA ILE A 187 -8.07 29.68 6.96
C ILE A 187 -9.01 30.07 8.09
N LEU A 188 -8.47 30.23 9.30
CA LEU A 188 -9.28 30.50 10.49
C LEU A 188 -10.01 31.84 10.40
N LEU A 189 -9.36 32.84 9.82
CA LEU A 189 -9.96 34.15 9.60
C LEU A 189 -10.87 34.16 8.36
N GLY A 190 -10.85 33.11 7.53
CA GLY A 190 -11.59 33.05 6.27
C GLY A 190 -11.14 34.09 5.24
N ILE A 191 -9.94 34.65 5.41
CA ILE A 191 -9.43 35.80 4.64
C ILE A 191 -8.85 35.35 3.30
N SER A 192 -8.19 34.18 3.25
CA SER A 192 -7.79 33.56 1.99
C SER A 192 -8.97 32.73 1.48
N SER A 193 -9.46 33.06 0.28
CA SER A 193 -10.53 32.25 -0.30
C SER A 193 -10.05 30.81 -0.38
N VAL A 194 -10.81 29.91 0.24
CA VAL A 194 -10.71 28.47 0.00
C VAL A 194 -10.59 28.18 -1.50
N ASP A 195 -11.25 29.00 -2.30
CA ASP A 195 -11.22 28.99 -3.75
C ASP A 195 -9.84 29.33 -4.33
N PHE A 196 -9.05 30.23 -3.73
CA PHE A 196 -7.68 30.51 -4.16
C PHE A 196 -6.81 29.27 -4.05
N PHE A 197 -6.83 28.58 -2.91
CA PHE A 197 -6.05 27.34 -2.74
C PHE A 197 -6.55 26.23 -3.68
N LYS A 198 -7.87 26.06 -3.83
CA LYS A 198 -8.43 25.10 -4.80
C LYS A 198 -8.04 25.40 -6.24
N MET A 199 -8.10 26.67 -6.66
CA MET A 199 -7.68 27.11 -7.99
C MET A 199 -6.18 26.93 -8.19
N GLN A 200 -5.37 27.18 -7.15
CA GLN A 200 -3.93 26.95 -7.18
C GLN A 200 -3.60 25.47 -7.36
N ASP A 201 -4.28 24.58 -6.61
CA ASP A 201 -4.13 23.14 -6.74
C ASP A 201 -4.51 22.65 -8.14
N ALA A 202 -5.66 23.12 -8.67
CA ALA A 202 -6.11 22.79 -10.02
C ALA A 202 -5.14 23.27 -11.11
N ALA A 203 -4.65 24.52 -11.01
CA ALA A 203 -3.68 25.08 -11.95
C ALA A 203 -2.38 24.28 -11.96
N ARG A 204 -1.90 23.84 -10.79
CA ARG A 204 -0.68 23.03 -10.69
C ARG A 204 -0.87 21.61 -11.17
N ALA A 205 -2.01 20.97 -10.91
CA ALA A 205 -2.34 19.67 -11.49
C ALA A 205 -2.31 19.74 -13.03
N ALA A 206 -2.88 20.80 -13.62
CA ALA A 206 -2.82 21.06 -15.05
C ALA A 206 -1.39 21.31 -15.55
N MET A 207 -0.56 22.06 -14.81
CA MET A 207 0.86 22.24 -15.14
C MET A 207 1.63 20.92 -15.14
N ARG A 208 1.45 20.06 -14.13
CA ARG A 208 2.09 18.73 -14.08
C ARG A 208 1.68 17.86 -15.28
N ALA A 209 0.38 17.83 -15.60
CA ALA A 209 -0.11 17.08 -16.76
C ALA A 209 0.49 17.62 -18.07
N ARG A 210 0.59 18.94 -18.21
CA ARG A 210 1.24 19.60 -19.35
C ARG A 210 2.71 19.22 -19.45
N ASP A 211 3.46 19.25 -18.35
CA ASP A 211 4.90 18.98 -18.36
C ASP A 211 5.19 17.52 -18.70
N VAL A 212 4.37 16.58 -18.20
CA VAL A 212 4.44 15.15 -18.60
C VAL A 212 4.14 15.00 -20.10
N ALA A 213 3.06 15.62 -20.59
CA ALA A 213 2.70 15.57 -22.00
C ALA A 213 3.79 16.19 -22.89
N LYS A 214 4.41 17.28 -22.44
CA LYS A 214 5.52 17.94 -23.14
C LYS A 214 6.75 17.04 -23.18
N GLY A 215 7.12 16.39 -22.08
CA GLY A 215 8.24 15.45 -22.03
C GLY A 215 8.02 14.24 -22.94
N LEU A 216 6.80 13.70 -22.98
CA LEU A 216 6.43 12.64 -23.92
C LEU A 216 6.52 13.10 -25.37
N PHE A 217 6.06 14.32 -25.67
CA PHE A 217 6.11 14.89 -27.01
C PHE A 217 7.56 15.14 -27.47
N GLU A 218 8.41 15.68 -26.60
CA GLU A 218 9.84 15.87 -26.89
C GLU A 218 10.53 14.51 -27.11
N SER A 219 10.25 13.52 -26.27
CA SER A 219 10.77 12.15 -26.44
C SER A 219 10.32 11.49 -27.75
N PHE A 220 9.07 11.72 -28.16
CA PHE A 220 8.55 11.25 -29.45
C PHE A 220 9.24 11.94 -30.62
N LYS A 221 9.44 13.26 -30.53
CA LYS A 221 10.13 14.06 -31.54
C LYS A 221 11.60 13.69 -31.71
N ASP A 222 12.27 13.30 -30.62
CA ASP A 222 13.68 12.93 -30.68
C ASP A 222 13.87 11.50 -31.21
N ASN A 223 12.93 10.59 -30.95
CA ASN A 223 13.00 9.20 -31.41
C ASN A 223 12.43 8.98 -32.82
N HIS A 224 11.65 9.92 -33.34
CA HIS A 224 11.12 9.86 -34.69
C HIS A 224 11.56 11.11 -35.43
N GLU A 225 12.24 10.93 -36.56
CA GLU A 225 12.47 12.02 -37.51
C GLU A 225 11.11 12.57 -37.93
N ILE A 226 10.64 13.62 -37.26
CA ILE A 226 9.51 14.41 -37.72
C ILE A 226 10.05 15.18 -38.94
N SER A 227 10.12 14.48 -40.06
CA SER A 227 10.27 15.07 -41.37
C SER A 227 9.14 16.08 -41.51
N GLY A 228 9.48 17.37 -41.56
CA GLY A 228 8.51 18.47 -41.69
C GLY A 228 7.65 18.42 -42.95
N ASP A 229 7.88 17.46 -43.85
CA ASP A 229 7.03 17.19 -45.00
C ASP A 229 5.80 16.35 -44.63
N TYR A 230 4.73 17.05 -44.25
CA TYR A 230 3.38 16.49 -44.12
C TYR A 230 2.96 15.70 -45.38
N GLU A 231 3.39 16.14 -46.57
CA GLU A 231 3.08 15.44 -47.83
C GLU A 231 3.71 14.06 -47.91
N LYS A 232 4.95 13.89 -47.43
CA LYS A 232 5.68 12.61 -47.47
C LYS A 232 5.11 11.59 -46.47
N LEU A 233 4.57 12.08 -45.36
CA LEU A 233 3.81 11.28 -44.39
C LEU A 233 2.42 10.91 -44.92
N SER A 234 1.75 11.84 -45.62
CA SER A 234 0.46 11.59 -46.26
C SER A 234 0.58 10.54 -47.36
N SER A 235 1.61 10.64 -48.23
CA SER A 235 1.86 9.66 -49.28
C SER A 235 2.18 8.27 -48.68
N ARG A 236 3.00 8.21 -47.63
CA ARG A 236 3.32 6.96 -46.94
C ARG A 236 2.13 6.34 -46.22
N LYS A 237 1.23 7.15 -45.66
CA LYS A 237 -0.04 6.67 -45.09
C LYS A 237 -0.92 6.04 -46.15
N VAL A 238 -1.01 6.67 -47.33
CA VAL A 238 -1.76 6.14 -48.48
C VAL A 238 -1.14 4.82 -48.95
N GLU A 239 0.18 4.73 -49.10
CA GLU A 239 0.89 3.49 -49.44
C GLU A 239 0.61 2.36 -48.45
N ILE A 240 0.76 2.63 -47.14
CA ILE A 240 0.53 1.63 -46.10
C ILE A 240 -0.95 1.18 -46.08
N SER A 241 -1.90 2.11 -46.30
CA SER A 241 -3.32 1.76 -46.37
C SER A 241 -3.67 0.91 -47.59
N ALA A 242 -2.99 1.12 -48.72
CA ALA A 242 -3.14 0.29 -49.91
C ALA A 242 -2.60 -1.12 -49.67
N ILE A 243 -1.42 -1.24 -49.06
CA ILE A 243 -0.83 -2.53 -48.68
C ILE A 243 -1.73 -3.28 -47.68
N LEU A 244 -2.32 -2.58 -46.70
CA LEU A 244 -3.27 -3.19 -45.76
C LEU A 244 -4.53 -3.70 -46.45
N SER A 245 -5.07 -2.95 -47.42
CA SER A 245 -6.21 -3.38 -48.22
C SER A 245 -5.88 -4.62 -49.05
N GLU A 246 -4.69 -4.68 -49.64
CA GLU A 246 -4.22 -5.83 -50.42
C GLU A 246 -4.06 -7.08 -49.53
N LEU A 247 -3.45 -6.93 -48.35
CA LEU A 247 -3.34 -8.00 -47.35
C LEU A 247 -4.71 -8.45 -46.81
N GLU A 248 -5.67 -7.53 -46.68
CA GLU A 248 -7.04 -7.87 -46.28
C GLU A 248 -7.79 -8.63 -47.38
N GLU A 249 -7.58 -8.28 -48.65
CA GLU A 249 -8.10 -9.02 -49.80
C GLU A 249 -7.47 -10.40 -49.92
N GLU A 250 -6.15 -10.51 -49.72
CA GLU A 250 -5.41 -11.77 -49.70
C GLU A 250 -5.95 -12.67 -48.57
N ARG A 251 -6.05 -12.16 -47.34
CA ARG A 251 -6.67 -12.86 -46.21
C ARG A 251 -8.10 -13.31 -46.51
N ASN A 252 -8.92 -12.46 -47.14
CA ASN A 252 -10.30 -12.80 -47.49
C ASN A 252 -10.38 -13.85 -48.61
N SER A 253 -9.39 -13.87 -49.53
CA SER A 253 -9.29 -14.88 -50.58
C SER A 253 -8.86 -16.25 -50.02
N GLU A 254 -7.94 -16.27 -49.06
CA GLU A 254 -7.55 -17.48 -48.33
C GLU A 254 -8.71 -18.03 -47.49
N LEU A 255 -9.48 -17.14 -46.85
CA LEU A 255 -10.71 -17.52 -46.14
C LEU A 255 -11.76 -18.13 -47.08
N LYS A 256 -11.89 -17.64 -48.32
CA LYS A 256 -12.80 -18.21 -49.33
C LYS A 256 -12.29 -19.56 -49.86
N GLN A 257 -11.00 -19.73 -50.10
CA GLN A 257 -10.44 -21.03 -50.52
C GLN A 257 -10.61 -22.13 -49.46
N ASN A 258 -10.61 -21.76 -48.18
CA ASN A 258 -10.85 -22.69 -47.07
C ASN A 258 -12.33 -22.99 -46.79
N THR A 259 -13.29 -22.47 -47.58
CA THR A 259 -14.73 -22.76 -47.42
C THR A 259 -15.28 -23.92 -48.26
N THR A 260 -14.47 -24.58 -49.10
CA THR A 260 -14.79 -25.92 -49.63
C THR A 260 -14.50 -26.98 -48.57
N VAL A 261 -15.36 -26.99 -47.56
CA VAL A 261 -15.33 -27.85 -46.38
C VAL A 261 -15.95 -29.20 -46.74
N ASP A 262 -15.11 -30.19 -47.07
CA ASP A 262 -15.47 -31.60 -46.84
C ASP A 262 -14.23 -32.50 -46.74
N SER A 263 -13.09 -32.20 -47.40
CA SER A 263 -11.92 -33.09 -47.35
C SER A 263 -10.93 -32.84 -46.20
N LYS A 264 -10.92 -31.65 -45.58
CA LYS A 264 -9.91 -31.28 -44.55
C LYS A 264 -10.37 -31.52 -43.11
N VAL A 265 -11.64 -31.82 -42.87
CA VAL A 265 -12.15 -32.14 -41.52
C VAL A 265 -11.70 -33.54 -41.09
N GLU A 266 -11.61 -34.49 -42.02
CA GLU A 266 -11.02 -35.82 -41.75
C GLU A 266 -9.52 -35.75 -41.46
N GLU A 267 -8.76 -34.94 -42.20
CA GLU A 267 -7.32 -34.78 -41.96
C GLU A 267 -7.02 -34.09 -40.62
N LEU A 268 -7.82 -33.08 -40.23
CA LEU A 268 -7.69 -32.42 -38.93
C LEU A 268 -8.03 -33.35 -37.76
N ALA A 269 -9.02 -34.23 -37.92
CA ALA A 269 -9.35 -35.23 -36.92
C ALA A 269 -8.23 -36.27 -36.74
N ASP A 270 -7.61 -36.73 -37.84
CA ASP A 270 -6.49 -37.68 -37.77
C ASP A 270 -5.23 -37.04 -37.17
N VAL A 271 -4.95 -35.77 -37.50
CA VAL A 271 -3.85 -35.02 -36.90
C VAL A 271 -4.09 -34.79 -35.40
N GLN A 272 -5.31 -34.46 -34.97
CA GLN A 272 -5.63 -34.34 -33.55
C GLN A 272 -5.49 -35.67 -32.80
N ALA A 273 -5.94 -36.79 -33.38
CA ALA A 273 -5.80 -38.11 -32.78
C ALA A 273 -4.31 -38.50 -32.60
N ARG A 274 -3.48 -38.26 -33.62
CA ARG A 274 -2.03 -38.50 -33.53
C ARG A 274 -1.35 -37.62 -32.49
N LEU A 275 -1.81 -36.38 -32.33
CA LEU A 275 -1.23 -35.44 -31.36
C LEU A 275 -1.53 -35.88 -29.93
N VAL A 276 -2.75 -36.38 -29.67
CA VAL A 276 -3.13 -36.96 -28.37
C VAL A 276 -2.30 -38.21 -28.06
N ASP A 277 -2.13 -39.11 -29.02
CA ASP A 277 -1.29 -40.32 -28.84
C ASP A 277 0.18 -39.98 -28.56
N LEU A 278 0.73 -38.99 -29.26
CA LEU A 278 2.08 -38.48 -28.99
C LEU A 278 2.19 -37.86 -27.60
N GLN A 279 1.16 -37.17 -27.13
CA GLN A 279 1.12 -36.59 -25.79
C GLN A 279 1.09 -37.67 -24.70
N VAL A 280 0.31 -38.74 -24.91
CA VAL A 280 0.25 -39.89 -24.00
C VAL A 280 1.60 -40.61 -23.95
N LYS A 281 2.24 -40.86 -25.10
CA LYS A 281 3.60 -41.42 -25.16
C LYS A 281 4.62 -40.55 -24.44
N ALA A 282 4.62 -39.24 -24.70
CA ALA A 282 5.53 -38.31 -24.02
C ALA A 282 5.32 -38.29 -22.50
N SER A 283 4.08 -38.47 -22.03
CA SER A 283 3.78 -38.60 -20.61
C SER A 283 4.33 -39.92 -20.03
N GLN A 284 4.18 -41.04 -20.75
CA GLN A 284 4.73 -42.33 -20.35
C GLN A 284 6.26 -42.29 -20.27
N ASP A 285 6.91 -41.71 -21.28
CA ASP A 285 8.37 -41.57 -21.33
C ASP A 285 8.89 -40.68 -20.19
N ARG A 286 8.17 -39.61 -19.83
CA ARG A 286 8.50 -38.78 -18.65
C ARG A 286 8.42 -39.56 -17.35
N VAL A 287 7.41 -40.41 -17.18
CA VAL A 287 7.29 -41.28 -16.00
C VAL A 287 8.44 -42.28 -15.96
N LEU A 288 8.81 -42.84 -17.11
CA LEU A 288 9.92 -43.79 -17.23
C LEU A 288 11.27 -43.12 -16.91
N LEU A 289 11.50 -41.91 -17.42
CA LEU A 289 12.67 -41.08 -17.08
C LEU A 289 12.71 -40.73 -15.59
N ALA A 290 11.59 -40.38 -14.98
CA ALA A 290 11.52 -40.12 -13.54
C ALA A 290 11.85 -41.37 -12.71
N ASN A 291 11.39 -42.55 -13.14
CA ASN A 291 11.71 -43.82 -12.50
C ASN A 291 13.21 -44.16 -12.63
N ILE A 292 13.79 -44.02 -13.83
CA ILE A 292 15.21 -44.24 -14.06
C ILE A 292 16.05 -43.25 -13.24
N SER A 293 15.65 -41.97 -13.18
CA SER A 293 16.32 -40.96 -12.36
C SER A 293 16.23 -41.30 -10.86
N ASN A 294 15.09 -41.82 -10.40
CA ASN A 294 14.94 -42.29 -9.02
C ASN A 294 15.82 -43.51 -8.73
N GLU A 295 15.97 -44.45 -9.66
CA GLU A 295 16.89 -45.57 -9.51
C GLU A 295 18.35 -45.11 -9.51
N GLN A 296 18.73 -44.20 -10.39
CA GLN A 296 20.06 -43.59 -10.37
C GLN A 296 20.35 -42.86 -9.06
N GLN A 297 19.39 -42.12 -8.52
CA GLN A 297 19.53 -41.48 -7.20
C GLN A 297 19.60 -42.50 -6.05
N ARG A 298 18.97 -43.66 -6.17
CA ARG A 298 19.11 -44.76 -5.20
C ARG A 298 20.51 -45.38 -5.26
N LEU A 299 21.09 -45.49 -6.46
CA LEU A 299 22.45 -46.02 -6.69
C LEU A 299 23.55 -45.00 -6.32
N LEU A 300 23.26 -43.69 -6.41
CA LEU A 300 24.20 -42.59 -6.14
C LEU A 300 24.20 -42.08 -4.69
N LYS A 301 23.46 -42.69 -3.75
CA LYS A 301 23.57 -42.37 -2.31
C LYS A 301 24.71 -43.19 -1.67
N PRO A 302 25.85 -42.58 -1.30
CA PRO A 302 26.86 -43.27 -0.50
C PRO A 302 26.38 -43.28 0.95
N GLY A 303 26.06 -44.45 1.51
CA GLY A 303 25.77 -44.56 2.95
C GLY A 303 24.76 -45.61 3.42
N ARG A 304 24.45 -46.65 2.64
CA ARG A 304 23.81 -47.87 3.18
C ARG A 304 24.36 -49.14 2.51
N HIS A 305 25.66 -49.37 2.69
CA HIS A 305 26.19 -50.74 2.71
C HIS A 305 26.34 -51.13 4.18
N GLU A 306 25.24 -51.49 4.83
CA GLU A 306 25.27 -52.30 6.05
C GLU A 306 23.85 -52.87 6.27
N GLY A 307 23.74 -54.18 6.06
CA GLY A 307 22.51 -54.96 6.22
C GLY A 307 21.87 -55.35 4.89
N PHE A 308 21.71 -56.66 4.70
CA PHE A 308 21.02 -57.34 3.59
C PHE A 308 21.87 -57.79 2.38
N LEU A 309 22.84 -58.66 2.65
CA LEU A 309 22.92 -59.95 1.96
C LEU A 309 22.21 -60.96 2.88
N PRO A 310 21.29 -61.81 2.39
CA PRO A 310 21.73 -62.93 1.55
C PRO A 310 20.76 -63.33 0.40
N SER A 311 21.25 -64.32 -0.36
CA SER A 311 20.55 -65.22 -1.29
C SER A 311 20.17 -64.69 -2.66
N TYR A 312 21.07 -64.85 -3.65
CA TYR A 312 20.76 -65.49 -4.94
C TYR A 312 22.06 -66.08 -5.56
N PRO A 313 22.38 -67.37 -5.33
CA PRO A 313 23.61 -68.02 -5.80
C PRO A 313 23.66 -68.30 -7.32
N GLN A 314 22.70 -67.82 -8.11
CA GLN A 314 22.57 -68.21 -9.52
C GLN A 314 23.07 -67.17 -10.53
N VAL A 315 23.30 -65.92 -10.14
CA VAL A 315 23.77 -64.87 -11.07
C VAL A 315 25.30 -64.82 -11.18
N SER A 316 26.02 -65.26 -10.14
CA SER A 316 27.49 -65.33 -10.11
C SER A 316 28.08 -66.35 -11.10
N ILE A 317 27.35 -67.43 -11.42
CA ILE A 317 27.83 -68.48 -12.33
C ILE A 317 27.72 -68.03 -13.80
N ILE A 318 26.74 -67.19 -14.14
CA ILE A 318 26.52 -66.73 -15.52
C ILE A 318 27.52 -65.63 -15.90
N ILE A 319 27.85 -64.72 -14.98
CA ILE A 319 28.78 -63.62 -15.26
C ILE A 319 30.24 -64.12 -15.31
N THR A 320 30.61 -65.09 -14.47
CA THR A 320 31.97 -65.68 -14.52
C THR A 320 32.16 -66.60 -15.72
N GLY A 321 31.09 -67.26 -16.21
CA GLY A 321 31.11 -68.07 -17.43
C GLY A 321 31.24 -67.25 -18.72
N LEU A 322 30.62 -66.05 -18.80
CA LEU A 322 30.75 -65.18 -19.97
C LEU A 322 32.12 -64.50 -20.07
N ILE A 323 32.74 -64.17 -18.94
CA ILE A 323 34.08 -63.56 -18.91
C ILE A 323 35.16 -64.55 -19.39
N PHE A 324 35.05 -65.84 -19.04
CA PHE A 324 36.00 -66.87 -19.50
C PHE A 324 35.89 -67.20 -21.00
N ILE A 325 34.68 -67.11 -21.57
CA ILE A 325 34.46 -67.33 -23.02
C ILE A 325 35.01 -66.16 -23.85
N ILE A 326 34.90 -64.92 -23.36
CA ILE A 326 35.42 -63.73 -24.04
C ILE A 326 36.95 -63.67 -23.95
N GLU A 327 37.58 -64.06 -22.84
CA GLU A 327 39.05 -64.13 -22.73
C GLU A 327 39.69 -65.24 -23.58
N THR A 328 38.97 -66.33 -23.87
CA THR A 328 39.50 -67.43 -24.72
C THR A 328 39.38 -67.12 -26.22
N ILE A 329 38.45 -66.25 -26.64
CA ILE A 329 38.24 -65.87 -28.05
C ILE A 329 39.16 -64.73 -28.49
N PHE A 330 39.66 -63.89 -27.56
CA PHE A 330 40.53 -62.74 -27.89
C PHE A 330 42.04 -62.94 -27.66
N CYS A 331 42.47 -64.14 -27.22
CA CYS A 331 43.89 -64.46 -26.96
C CYS A 331 44.41 -65.73 -27.68
N ARG A 332 43.94 -66.02 -28.91
CA ARG A 332 44.60 -66.98 -29.80
C ARG A 332 44.81 -66.42 -31.20
#